data_AF-A0A9X4MD55-F1
#
_entry.id   AF-A0A9X4MD55-F1
#
_cell.length_a   1.000
_cell.length_b   1.000
_cell.length_c   1.000
_cell.angle_alpha   90.00
_cell.angle_beta   90.00
_cell.angle_gamma   90.00
#
_symmetry.space_group_name_H-M   'P 1'
#
loop_
_entity.id
_entity.type
_entity.pdbx_description
1 polymer ?
#
loop_
_entity_poly.entity_id
_entity_poly.type
_entity_poly.pdbx_seq_one_letter_code
_entity_poly.pdbx_strand_id
1 'polypeptide(L)'
;MAHKSFSKRVLVAVTDRAASAPEGQATVSDISDAMMIQTTADHKRMLNTLSDLKNAGRIVRVSQGVYAPAKRESQPEIREVMWRVLRMRRRVTVDDLVEMAGAGAEYASDWLRMLEVRAVVRKINPGGGKPCVWQMINDTVEMPVDTDSAAKHRALRIKKKQQALADLAAAQKLIGKAHQAITELED
;
A
#
# COMPACT_ATOMS: atom_id res chain seq x y z
N MET A 1 -9.71 -29.53 -7.12
CA MET A 1 -8.54 -28.64 -6.91
C MET A 1 -8.43 -27.70 -8.12
N ALA A 2 -8.56 -26.39 -7.95
CA ALA A 2 -8.49 -25.46 -9.07
C ALA A 2 -7.05 -25.45 -9.65
N HIS A 3 -6.89 -25.86 -10.91
CA HIS A 3 -5.62 -25.76 -11.61
C HIS A 3 -5.19 -24.28 -11.64
N LYS A 4 -4.14 -23.91 -10.92
CA LYS A 4 -3.54 -22.57 -11.00
C LYS A 4 -3.15 -22.32 -12.46
N SER A 5 -3.58 -21.19 -13.03
CA SER A 5 -3.28 -20.86 -14.43
C SER A 5 -1.76 -20.86 -14.67
N PHE A 6 -1.35 -21.28 -15.87
CA PHE A 6 0.07 -21.34 -16.25
C PHE A 6 0.75 -19.97 -16.10
N SER A 7 0.06 -18.89 -16.49
CA SER A 7 0.53 -17.51 -16.31
C SER A 7 0.77 -17.12 -14.86
N LYS A 8 -0.08 -17.57 -13.93
CA LYS A 8 0.11 -17.34 -12.50
C LYS A 8 1.34 -18.08 -11.98
N ARG A 9 1.60 -19.30 -12.47
CA ARG A 9 2.82 -20.05 -12.12
C ARG A 9 4.08 -19.35 -12.60
N VAL A 10 4.09 -18.86 -13.83
CA VAL A 10 5.23 -18.08 -14.39
C VAL A 10 5.47 -16.83 -13.55
N LEU A 11 4.43 -16.07 -13.21
CA LEU A 11 4.56 -14.86 -12.40
C LEU A 11 5.13 -15.14 -10.99
N VAL A 12 4.66 -16.21 -10.36
CA VAL A 12 5.18 -16.64 -9.04
C VAL A 12 6.64 -17.03 -9.16
N ALA A 13 7.02 -17.82 -10.16
CA ALA A 13 8.41 -18.20 -10.39
C ALA A 13 9.33 -16.98 -10.60
N VAL A 14 8.90 -15.98 -11.38
CA VAL A 14 9.64 -14.71 -11.54
C VAL A 14 9.78 -13.99 -10.21
N THR A 15 8.70 -13.88 -9.44
CA THR A 15 8.69 -13.13 -8.16
C THR A 15 9.57 -13.80 -7.12
N ASP A 16 9.47 -15.12 -6.96
CA ASP A 16 10.20 -15.88 -5.96
C ASP A 16 11.71 -15.89 -6.27
N ARG A 17 12.08 -16.05 -7.55
CA ARG A 17 13.48 -16.02 -7.97
C ARG A 17 14.08 -14.64 -7.89
N ALA A 18 13.33 -13.62 -8.28
CA ALA A 18 13.75 -12.24 -8.10
C ALA A 18 13.93 -11.88 -6.61
N ALA A 19 13.03 -12.33 -5.73
CA ALA A 19 13.15 -12.09 -4.29
C ALA A 19 14.36 -12.80 -3.65
N SER A 20 14.79 -13.93 -4.22
CA SER A 20 15.94 -14.70 -3.74
C SER A 20 17.28 -14.22 -4.32
N ALA A 21 17.24 -13.40 -5.38
CA ALA A 21 18.43 -12.89 -6.04
C ALA A 21 18.89 -11.55 -5.42
N PRO A 22 20.21 -11.31 -5.25
CA PRO A 22 20.74 -10.07 -4.68
C PRO A 22 20.27 -8.80 -5.42
N GLU A 23 20.08 -8.90 -6.73
CA GLU A 23 19.71 -7.77 -7.59
C GLU A 23 18.20 -7.62 -7.80
N GLY A 24 17.37 -8.49 -7.20
CA GLY A 24 15.91 -8.43 -7.40
C GLY A 24 15.45 -8.88 -8.79
N GLN A 25 16.23 -9.74 -9.46
CA GLN A 25 16.04 -10.14 -10.86
C GLN A 25 16.07 -11.66 -11.02
N ALA A 26 15.37 -12.18 -12.01
CA ALA A 26 15.34 -13.59 -12.35
C ALA A 26 15.71 -13.81 -13.82
N THR A 27 16.63 -14.72 -14.10
CA THR A 27 16.96 -15.10 -15.47
C THR A 27 15.93 -16.10 -16.02
N VAL A 28 15.82 -16.20 -17.35
CA VAL A 28 14.97 -17.21 -18.01
C VAL A 28 15.35 -18.63 -17.58
N SER A 29 16.64 -18.90 -17.33
CA SER A 29 17.08 -20.21 -16.83
C SER A 29 16.50 -20.46 -15.43
N ASP A 30 16.65 -19.52 -14.51
CA ASP A 30 16.14 -19.65 -13.14
C ASP A 30 14.62 -19.88 -13.10
N ILE A 31 13.89 -19.19 -13.98
CA ILE A 31 12.43 -19.33 -14.12
C ILE A 31 12.08 -20.71 -14.69
N SER A 32 12.80 -21.16 -15.72
CA SER A 32 12.61 -22.48 -16.33
C SER A 32 12.86 -23.62 -15.33
N ASP A 33 13.94 -23.50 -14.55
CA ASP A 33 14.33 -24.45 -13.50
C ASP A 33 13.31 -24.47 -12.37
N ALA A 34 12.83 -23.29 -11.92
CA ALA A 34 11.78 -23.18 -10.91
C ALA A 34 10.45 -23.83 -11.34
N MET A 35 10.16 -23.79 -12.64
CA MET A 35 8.95 -24.36 -13.21
C MET A 35 9.10 -25.84 -13.58
N MET A 36 10.30 -26.41 -13.47
CA MET A 36 10.65 -27.77 -13.89
C MET A 36 10.25 -28.04 -15.35
N ILE A 37 10.51 -27.07 -16.24
CA ILE A 37 10.22 -27.20 -17.66
C ILE A 37 11.24 -28.16 -18.29
N GLN A 38 10.74 -29.25 -18.89
CA GLN A 38 11.59 -30.26 -19.53
C GLN A 38 11.50 -30.26 -21.06
N THR A 39 10.43 -29.71 -21.63
CA THR A 39 10.19 -29.75 -23.07
C THR A 39 10.43 -28.39 -23.73
N THR A 40 10.86 -28.41 -24.99
CA THR A 40 11.03 -27.21 -25.81
C THR A 40 9.70 -26.48 -26.05
N ALA A 41 8.60 -27.23 -26.15
CA ALA A 41 7.25 -26.68 -26.28
C ALA A 41 6.83 -25.89 -25.03
N ASP A 42 7.08 -26.43 -23.84
CA ASP A 42 6.79 -25.75 -22.57
C ASP A 42 7.69 -24.53 -22.37
N HIS A 43 8.96 -24.62 -22.79
CA HIS A 43 9.88 -23.49 -22.73
C HIS A 43 9.40 -22.35 -23.64
N LYS A 44 8.99 -22.65 -24.87
CA LYS A 44 8.38 -21.65 -25.78
C LYS A 44 7.10 -21.05 -25.17
N ARG A 45 6.26 -21.86 -24.56
CA ARG A 45 5.03 -21.41 -23.88
C ARG A 45 5.34 -20.45 -22.72
N MET A 46 6.39 -20.74 -21.94
CA MET A 46 6.87 -19.86 -20.88
C MET A 46 7.36 -18.51 -21.45
N LEU A 47 8.16 -18.52 -22.52
CA LEU A 47 8.65 -17.28 -23.14
C LEU A 47 7.51 -16.39 -23.68
N ASN A 48 6.49 -16.99 -24.28
CA ASN A 48 5.29 -16.27 -24.71
C ASN A 48 4.57 -15.66 -23.49
N THR A 49 4.42 -16.44 -22.42
CA THR A 49 3.77 -15.98 -21.19
C THR A 49 4.54 -14.86 -20.50
N LEU A 50 5.88 -14.89 -20.51
CA LEU A 50 6.72 -13.77 -20.02
C LEU A 50 6.49 -12.51 -20.86
N SER A 51 6.36 -12.66 -22.18
CA SER A 51 6.04 -11.54 -23.08
C SER A 51 4.67 -10.95 -22.77
N ASP A 52 3.66 -11.79 -22.53
CA ASP A 52 2.31 -11.35 -22.15
C ASP A 52 2.31 -10.62 -20.80
N LEU A 53 3.00 -11.18 -19.79
CA LEU A 53 3.12 -10.58 -18.46
C LEU A 53 3.86 -9.24 -18.51
N LYS A 54 4.88 -9.12 -19.37
CA LYS A 54 5.59 -7.86 -19.62
C LYS A 54 4.63 -6.84 -20.24
N ASN A 55 3.90 -7.21 -21.27
CA ASN A 55 2.95 -6.33 -21.96
C ASN A 55 1.80 -5.90 -21.02
N ALA A 56 1.40 -6.76 -20.09
CA ALA A 56 0.43 -6.45 -19.04
C ALA A 56 1.00 -5.61 -17.88
N GLY A 57 2.28 -5.21 -17.94
CA GLY A 57 2.93 -4.42 -16.89
C GLY A 57 3.08 -5.14 -15.55
N ARG A 58 3.02 -6.47 -15.53
CA ARG A 58 3.18 -7.28 -14.31
C ARG A 58 4.63 -7.60 -14.01
N ILE A 59 5.48 -7.65 -15.05
CA ILE A 59 6.92 -7.83 -14.96
C ILE A 59 7.62 -6.82 -15.87
N VAL A 60 8.88 -6.52 -15.58
CA VAL A 60 9.73 -5.65 -16.40
C VAL A 60 10.91 -6.48 -16.91
N ARG A 61 11.27 -6.31 -18.18
CA ARG A 61 12.47 -6.91 -18.76
C ARG A 61 13.65 -5.97 -18.49
N VAL A 62 14.60 -6.40 -17.67
CA VAL A 62 15.78 -5.60 -17.31
C VAL A 62 16.82 -5.65 -18.41
N SER A 63 17.09 -6.86 -18.91
CA SER A 63 18.00 -7.10 -20.02
C SER A 63 17.54 -8.31 -20.85
N GLN A 64 18.33 -8.75 -21.83
CA GLN A 64 17.95 -9.90 -22.64
C GLN A 64 17.94 -11.19 -21.80
N GLY A 65 16.76 -11.79 -21.64
CA GLY A 65 16.60 -13.02 -20.85
C GLY A 65 16.55 -12.79 -19.33
N VAL A 66 16.41 -11.54 -18.87
CA VAL A 66 16.34 -11.21 -17.44
C VAL A 66 15.10 -10.37 -17.16
N TYR A 67 14.32 -10.81 -16.17
CA TYR A 67 13.05 -10.21 -15.79
C TYR A 67 13.04 -9.88 -14.30
N ALA A 68 12.39 -8.79 -13.94
CA ALA A 68 12.09 -8.42 -12.57
C ALA A 68 10.56 -8.32 -12.40
N PRO A 69 10.01 -8.60 -11.22
CA PRO A 69 8.63 -8.24 -10.92
C PRO A 69 8.48 -6.73 -11.14
N ALA A 70 7.40 -6.33 -11.82
CA ALA A 70 7.12 -4.91 -11.92
C ALA A 70 6.93 -4.42 -10.49
N LYS A 71 7.75 -3.46 -10.06
CA LYS A 71 7.38 -2.63 -8.92
C LYS A 71 6.02 -2.09 -9.32
N ARG A 72 4.96 -2.48 -8.60
CA ARG A 72 3.74 -1.67 -8.64
C ARG A 72 4.25 -0.31 -8.22
N GLU A 73 4.40 0.61 -9.16
CA GLU A 73 4.39 2.02 -8.79
C GLU A 73 3.11 2.13 -7.96
N SER A 74 3.28 2.24 -6.65
CA SER A 74 2.16 2.55 -5.79
C SER A 74 1.56 3.78 -6.42
N GLN A 75 0.29 3.69 -6.84
CA GLN A 75 -0.39 4.87 -7.33
C GLN A 75 -0.08 5.99 -6.34
N PRO A 76 0.36 7.17 -6.82
CA PRO A 76 0.81 8.22 -5.94
C PRO A 76 -0.27 8.43 -4.89
N GLU A 77 0.13 8.49 -3.62
CA GLU A 77 -0.84 8.65 -2.55
C GLU A 77 -1.70 9.88 -2.85
N ILE A 78 -3.00 9.81 -2.60
CA ILE A 78 -3.94 10.91 -2.89
C ILE A 78 -3.42 12.24 -2.32
N ARG A 79 -2.75 12.18 -1.17
CA ARG A 79 -2.06 13.31 -0.53
C ARG A 79 -0.97 13.93 -1.40
N GLU A 80 -0.14 13.13 -2.05
CA GLU A 80 0.90 13.60 -2.96
C GLU A 80 0.29 14.25 -4.21
N VAL A 81 -0.79 13.68 -4.73
CA VAL A 81 -1.51 14.25 -5.87
C VAL A 81 -2.11 15.61 -5.49
N MET A 82 -2.81 15.69 -4.35
CA MET A 82 -3.32 16.96 -3.82
C MET A 82 -2.20 17.99 -3.60
N TRP A 83 -1.04 17.56 -3.09
CA TRP A 83 0.13 18.43 -2.92
C TRP A 83 0.64 19.00 -4.25
N ARG A 84 0.77 18.16 -5.28
CA ARG A 84 1.16 18.59 -6.63
C ARG A 84 0.15 19.59 -7.19
N VAL A 85 -1.14 19.33 -7.04
CA VAL A 85 -2.24 20.22 -7.47
C VAL A 85 -2.14 21.59 -6.79
N LEU A 86 -1.97 21.61 -5.46
CA LEU A 86 -1.81 22.84 -4.69
C LEU A 86 -0.58 23.66 -5.16
N ARG A 87 0.56 23.01 -5.39
CA ARG A 87 1.78 23.69 -5.86
C ARG A 87 1.64 24.24 -7.27
N MET A 88 0.95 23.52 -8.16
CA MET A 88 0.70 23.94 -9.53
C MET A 88 -0.25 25.15 -9.58
N ARG A 89 -1.40 25.10 -8.88
CA ARG A 89 -2.41 26.17 -8.97
C ARG A 89 -2.21 27.32 -7.99
N ARG A 90 -1.45 27.14 -6.90
CA ARG A 90 -1.20 28.09 -5.79
C ARG A 90 -2.46 28.55 -5.03
N ARG A 91 -3.64 28.46 -5.64
CA ARG A 91 -4.96 28.72 -5.08
C ARG A 91 -5.87 27.57 -5.46
N VAL A 92 -6.50 26.95 -4.47
CA VAL A 92 -7.39 25.80 -4.67
C VAL A 92 -8.60 25.91 -3.77
N THR A 93 -9.74 25.41 -4.23
CA THR A 93 -10.90 25.09 -3.38
C THR A 93 -10.86 23.63 -2.93
N VAL A 94 -11.79 23.23 -2.07
CA VAL A 94 -11.97 21.81 -1.74
C VAL A 94 -12.42 21.03 -2.97
N ASP A 95 -13.36 21.60 -3.74
CA ASP A 95 -13.91 20.96 -4.96
C ASP A 95 -12.82 20.74 -6.02
N ASP A 96 -11.90 21.69 -6.18
CA ASP A 96 -10.73 21.54 -7.05
C ASP A 96 -9.92 20.28 -6.70
N LEU A 97 -9.67 20.02 -5.41
CA LEU A 97 -8.91 18.85 -4.96
C LEU A 97 -9.71 17.55 -5.14
N VAL A 98 -11.03 17.61 -4.97
CA VAL A 98 -11.91 16.46 -5.23
C VAL A 98 -11.88 16.09 -6.70
N GLU A 99 -12.06 17.06 -7.60
CA GLU A 99 -12.10 16.83 -9.05
C GLU A 99 -10.74 16.41 -9.63
N MET A 100 -9.65 17.06 -9.21
CA MET A 100 -8.33 16.82 -9.81
C MET A 100 -7.53 15.71 -9.15
N ALA A 101 -7.63 15.56 -7.82
CA ALA A 101 -6.86 14.55 -7.09
C ALA A 101 -7.70 13.32 -6.71
N GLY A 102 -9.01 13.34 -6.94
CA GLY A 102 -9.91 12.24 -6.55
C GLY A 102 -10.03 12.08 -5.04
N ALA A 103 -9.76 13.13 -4.27
CA ALA A 103 -9.85 13.09 -2.81
C ALA A 103 -11.31 13.16 -2.35
N GLY A 104 -11.63 12.54 -1.20
CA GLY A 104 -12.91 12.80 -0.54
C GLY A 104 -12.97 14.22 0.00
N ALA A 105 -14.14 14.87 -0.06
CA ALA A 105 -14.31 16.27 0.34
C ALA A 105 -13.89 16.54 1.80
N GLU A 106 -14.29 15.65 2.72
CA GLU A 106 -13.91 15.74 4.14
C GLU A 106 -12.39 15.62 4.32
N TYR A 107 -11.79 14.64 3.63
CA TYR A 107 -10.34 14.40 3.67
C TYR A 107 -9.54 15.59 3.13
N ALA A 108 -9.96 16.17 2.00
CA ALA A 108 -9.33 17.35 1.42
C ALA A 108 -9.44 18.58 2.34
N SER A 109 -10.60 18.78 2.98
CA SER A 109 -10.82 19.86 3.95
C SER A 109 -9.90 19.71 5.18
N ASP A 110 -9.81 18.54 5.77
CA ASP A 110 -8.94 18.28 6.92
C ASP A 110 -7.46 18.41 6.56
N TRP A 111 -7.08 17.95 5.38
CA TRP A 111 -5.72 18.11 4.87
C TRP A 111 -5.33 19.58 4.70
N LEU A 112 -6.20 20.41 4.13
CA LEU A 112 -5.99 21.85 4.01
C LEU A 112 -5.93 22.56 5.37
N ARG A 113 -6.77 22.17 6.32
CA ARG A 113 -6.73 22.69 7.70
C ARG A 113 -5.40 22.36 8.38
N MET A 114 -4.90 21.14 8.19
CA MET A 114 -3.58 20.75 8.72
C MET A 114 -2.44 21.56 8.09
N LEU A 115 -2.52 21.88 6.79
CA LEU A 115 -1.56 22.77 6.13
C LEU A 115 -1.65 24.22 6.62
N GLU A 116 -2.83 24.70 6.98
CA GLU A 116 -3.03 26.03 7.56
C GLU A 116 -2.37 26.16 8.94
N VAL A 117 -2.57 25.16 9.81
CA VAL A 117 -1.89 25.09 11.13
C VAL A 117 -0.37 25.15 10.99
N ARG A 118 0.16 24.61 9.90
CA ARG A 118 1.61 24.60 9.57
C ARG A 118 2.07 25.84 8.80
N ALA A 119 1.21 26.84 8.63
CA ALA A 119 1.48 28.07 7.90
C ALA A 119 1.92 27.87 6.43
N VAL A 120 1.50 26.76 5.81
CA VAL A 120 1.78 26.47 4.38
C VAL A 120 0.75 27.15 3.49
N VAL A 121 -0.52 27.09 3.90
CA VAL A 121 -1.64 27.74 3.22
C VAL A 121 -2.35 28.71 4.17
N ARG A 122 -3.12 29.63 3.61
CA ARG A 122 -4.06 30.49 4.34
C ARG A 122 -5.42 30.44 3.68
N LYS A 123 -6.45 30.43 4.53
CA LYS A 123 -7.84 30.56 4.12
C LYS A 123 -8.16 31.98 3.67
N ILE A 124 -8.71 32.12 2.48
CA ILE A 124 -9.27 33.36 1.94
C ILE A 124 -10.76 33.13 1.76
N ASN A 125 -11.56 33.88 2.50
CA ASN A 125 -13.01 33.89 2.34
C ASN A 125 -13.38 35.10 1.47
N PRO A 126 -13.65 34.89 0.16
CA PRO A 126 -13.93 36.00 -0.75
C PRO A 126 -15.26 36.75 -0.49
N GLY A 127 -16.04 36.37 0.52
CA GLY A 127 -17.36 36.95 0.80
C GLY A 127 -18.41 36.59 -0.27
N GLY A 128 -19.68 36.90 0.01
CA GLY A 128 -20.76 36.80 -0.98
C GLY A 128 -21.12 35.38 -1.45
N GLY A 129 -21.09 34.37 -0.57
CA GLY A 129 -21.51 32.99 -0.88
C GLY A 129 -20.55 32.21 -1.79
N LYS A 130 -19.39 32.78 -2.13
CA LYS A 130 -18.35 32.11 -2.92
C LYS A 130 -17.65 31.02 -2.08
N PRO A 131 -17.18 29.93 -2.72
CA PRO A 131 -16.48 28.86 -2.03
C PRO A 131 -15.20 29.38 -1.38
N CYS A 132 -14.86 28.77 -0.25
CA CYS A 132 -13.63 29.06 0.46
C CYS A 132 -12.41 28.72 -0.41
N VAL A 133 -11.51 29.69 -0.57
CA VAL A 133 -10.28 29.52 -1.36
C VAL A 133 -9.10 29.40 -0.41
N TRP A 134 -8.24 28.43 -0.66
CA TRP A 134 -6.99 28.23 0.08
C TRP A 134 -5.83 28.68 -0.78
N GLN A 135 -5.05 29.64 -0.30
CA GLN A 135 -3.87 30.14 -1.00
C GLN A 135 -2.60 29.64 -0.32
N MET A 136 -1.69 29.07 -1.12
CA MET A 136 -0.36 28.68 -0.67
C MET A 136 0.50 29.94 -0.44
N ILE A 137 1.07 30.06 0.76
CA ILE A 137 1.94 31.17 1.15
C ILE A 137 3.40 30.71 1.18
N ASN A 138 3.66 29.49 1.65
CA ASN A 138 5.00 28.93 1.71
C ASN A 138 5.10 27.69 0.82
N ASP A 139 6.09 27.68 -0.07
CA ASP A 139 6.38 26.55 -0.95
C ASP A 139 7.51 25.72 -0.34
N THR A 140 7.17 24.85 0.59
CA THR A 140 8.14 23.85 1.08
C THR A 140 8.38 22.83 -0.04
N VAL A 141 9.63 22.60 -0.43
CA VAL A 141 9.95 21.63 -1.51
C VAL A 141 9.42 20.24 -1.16
N GLU A 142 9.47 19.88 0.11
CA GLU A 142 8.94 18.64 0.66
C GLU A 142 7.53 18.83 1.24
N MET A 143 6.68 17.82 1.02
CA MET A 143 5.34 17.77 1.59
C MET A 143 5.43 17.56 3.10
N PRO A 144 4.82 18.42 3.93
CA PRO A 144 4.78 18.20 5.37
C PRO A 144 4.05 16.89 5.66
N VAL A 145 4.65 15.95 6.39
CA VAL A 145 4.04 14.66 6.78
C VAL A 145 3.36 14.78 8.14
N ASP A 146 2.20 14.14 8.34
CA ASP A 146 1.53 14.10 9.64
C ASP A 146 2.11 12.97 10.51
N THR A 147 3.19 13.29 11.22
CA THR A 147 3.87 12.37 12.14
C THR A 147 3.08 12.15 13.44
N ASP A 148 2.30 13.14 13.86
CA ASP A 148 1.69 13.16 15.19
C ASP A 148 0.44 12.28 15.26
N SER A 149 -0.41 12.32 14.23
CA SER A 149 -1.55 11.42 14.11
C SER A 149 -1.09 9.96 13.97
N ALA A 150 -0.02 9.72 13.20
CA ALA A 150 0.58 8.39 13.06
C ALA A 150 1.09 7.84 14.39
N ALA A 151 1.72 8.67 15.23
CA ALA A 151 2.16 8.30 16.57
C ALA A 151 0.98 7.97 17.49
N LYS A 152 -0.09 8.78 17.47
CA LYS A 152 -1.33 8.51 18.25
C LYS A 152 -1.98 7.19 17.87
N HIS A 153 -2.06 6.86 16.57
CA HIS A 153 -2.62 5.58 16.13
C HIS A 153 -1.73 4.39 16.51
N ARG A 154 -0.40 4.53 16.53
CA ARG A 154 0.51 3.50 17.04
C ARG A 154 0.28 3.25 18.55
N ALA A 155 0.17 4.31 19.34
CA ALA A 155 -0.11 4.21 20.78
C ALA A 155 -1.45 3.51 21.06
N LEU A 156 -2.51 3.85 20.30
CA LEU A 156 -3.81 3.19 20.41
C LEU A 156 -3.76 1.70 20.05
N ARG A 157 -2.99 1.32 19.01
CA ARG A 157 -2.81 -0.09 18.64
C ARG A 157 -2.08 -0.89 19.72
N ILE A 158 -1.05 -0.30 20.33
CA ILE A 158 -0.32 -0.92 21.45
C ILE A 158 -1.25 -1.13 22.65
N LYS A 159 -2.03 -0.11 23.01
CA LYS A 159 -3.00 -0.19 24.12
C LYS A 159 -4.06 -1.26 23.88
N LYS A 160 -4.66 -1.32 22.68
CA LYS A 160 -5.63 -2.36 22.31
C LYS A 160 -5.02 -3.76 22.33
N LYS A 161 -3.77 -3.91 21.85
CA LYS A 161 -3.05 -5.18 21.88
C LYS A 161 -2.82 -5.66 23.32
N GLN A 162 -2.40 -4.77 24.21
CA GLN A 162 -2.20 -5.10 25.63
C GLN A 162 -3.50 -5.52 26.31
N GLN A 163 -4.60 -4.82 26.03
CA GLN A 163 -5.91 -5.16 26.58
C GLN A 163 -6.39 -6.52 26.09
N ALA A 164 -6.28 -6.80 24.79
CA ALA A 164 -6.62 -8.12 24.23
C ALA A 164 -5.77 -9.26 24.82
N LEU A 165 -4.48 -9.03 25.10
CA LEU A 165 -3.62 -10.02 25.75
C LEU A 165 -4.03 -10.25 27.22
N ALA A 166 -4.41 -9.19 27.94
CA ALA A 166 -4.91 -9.31 29.30
C ALA A 166 -6.24 -10.07 29.36
N ASP A 167 -7.15 -9.81 28.42
CA ASP A 167 -8.44 -10.51 28.32
C ASP A 167 -8.24 -12.00 28.00
N LEU A 168 -7.31 -12.34 27.10
CA LEU A 168 -6.95 -13.73 26.81
C LEU A 168 -6.36 -14.45 28.03
N ALA A 169 -5.49 -13.79 28.79
CA ALA A 169 -4.92 -14.37 30.01
C ALA A 169 -5.99 -14.59 31.09
N ALA A 170 -6.94 -13.66 31.23
CA ALA A 170 -8.07 -13.80 32.14
C ALA A 170 -8.98 -14.97 31.74
N ALA A 171 -9.27 -15.11 30.43
CA ALA A 171 -10.05 -16.22 29.90
C ALA A 171 -9.37 -17.58 30.14
N GLN A 172 -8.05 -17.68 29.91
CA GLN A 172 -7.27 -18.88 30.20
C GLN A 172 -7.34 -19.27 31.69
N LYS A 173 -7.27 -18.30 32.60
CA LYS A 173 -7.38 -18.55 34.03
C LYS A 173 -8.77 -19.06 34.42
N LEU A 174 -9.83 -18.55 33.80
CA LEU A 174 -11.19 -19.03 34.01
C LEU A 174 -11.40 -20.45 33.46
N ILE A 175 -10.86 -20.74 32.28
CA ILE A 175 -10.89 -22.10 31.69
C ILE A 175 -10.14 -23.09 32.59
N GLY A 176 -8.99 -22.70 33.14
CA GLY A 176 -8.22 -23.53 34.07
C GLY A 176 -8.98 -23.83 35.36
N LYS A 177 -9.66 -22.83 35.94
CA LYS A 177 -10.53 -23.03 37.12
C LYS A 177 -11.71 -23.94 36.81
N ALA A 178 -12.32 -23.80 35.63
CA ALA A 178 -13.42 -24.67 35.21
C ALA A 178 -12.95 -26.12 35.04
N HIS A 179 -11.75 -26.36 34.50
CA HIS A 179 -11.16 -27.70 34.44
C HIS A 179 -10.93 -28.29 35.83
N GLN A 180 -10.35 -27.53 36.77
CA GLN A 180 -10.13 -28.00 38.14
C GLN A 180 -11.46 -28.39 38.84
N ALA A 181 -12.49 -27.57 38.69
CA ALA A 181 -13.81 -27.85 39.25
C ALA A 181 -14.48 -29.09 38.64
N ILE A 182 -14.23 -29.39 37.35
CA ILE A 182 -14.72 -30.62 36.72
C ILE A 182 -13.97 -31.84 37.28
N THR A 183 -12.65 -31.76 37.41
CA THR A 183 -11.84 -32.85 37.96
C THR A 183 -12.22 -33.16 39.42
N GLU A 184 -12.47 -32.14 40.25
CA GLU A 184 -12.92 -32.31 41.64
C GLU A 184 -14.34 -32.90 41.78
N LEU A 185 -15.14 -32.92 40.72
CA LEU A 185 -16.47 -33.56 40.69
C LEU A 185 -16.44 -35.01 40.18
N GLU A 186 -15.36 -35.40 39.49
CA GLU A 186 -15.17 -36.75 38.96
C GLU A 186 -14.47 -37.69 39.96
N ASP A 187 -13.78 -37.13 40.97
CA ASP A 187 -13.22 -37.85 42.14
C ASP A 187 -14.25 -38.01 43.28
#